data_AF-A0AAU2A4S2-F1
#
_entry.id   AF-A0AAU2A4S2-F1
#
_cell.length_a   1.000
_cell.length_b   1.000
_cell.length_c   1.000
_cell.angle_alpha   90.00
_cell.angle_beta   90.00
_cell.angle_gamma   90.00
#
_symmetry.space_group_name_H-M   'P 1'
#
loop_
_entity.id
_entity.type
_entity.pdbx_description
1 polymer ?
#
loop_
_entity_poly.entity_id
_entity_poly.type
_entity_poly.pdbx_seq_one_letter_code
_entity_poly.pdbx_strand_id
1 'polypeptide(L)'
;MSTALDALYAQVAPAPAPVVSLTEMDRRPAGADFPTIPVAGLELTPSEAAAALFETAAEDLALPVPSTDALYMLLTAAVNTLGPAGIANITPTFETLDADPVEWPEVRYCREFAYRLALSFWYAGARSRPMTAGEVGVAIYLSSLTRYRMADFRHLPGRKLMLSRAIHEGVTAVPTETLIRLGRVMGGELGDADRDRDREWLYKQALPDYHRRRFAFDLVRWDRSQPAPLIVRPDTGGYTIGLTPPPGADGKWLRPVRAEW
;
A
#
# COMPACT_ATOMS: atom_id res chain seq x y z
N MET A 1 42.14 7.71 -10.21
CA MET A 1 40.91 8.34 -10.76
C MET A 1 39.62 7.93 -10.01
N SER A 2 39.65 7.27 -8.84
CA SER A 2 38.40 6.94 -8.10
C SER A 2 37.96 8.01 -7.10
N THR A 3 38.87 8.87 -6.63
CA THR A 3 38.63 9.78 -5.51
C THR A 3 37.57 10.87 -5.76
N ALA A 4 37.34 11.28 -7.00
CA ALA A 4 36.35 12.30 -7.34
C ALA A 4 34.91 11.74 -7.41
N LEU A 5 34.75 10.47 -7.81
CA LEU A 5 33.47 9.77 -7.82
C LEU A 5 33.06 9.36 -6.39
N ASP A 6 34.02 8.90 -5.58
CA ASP A 6 33.79 8.56 -4.18
C ASP A 6 33.32 9.78 -3.37
N ALA A 7 33.86 10.98 -3.65
CA ALA A 7 33.43 12.24 -3.03
C ALA A 7 32.02 12.68 -3.48
N LEU A 8 31.64 12.41 -4.73
CA LEU A 8 30.31 12.75 -5.26
C LEU A 8 29.22 11.86 -4.66
N TYR A 9 29.52 10.56 -4.47
CA TYR A 9 28.59 9.62 -3.82
C TYR A 9 28.51 9.81 -2.30
N ALA A 10 29.60 10.25 -1.65
CA ALA A 10 29.58 10.59 -0.23
C ALA A 10 28.64 11.77 0.11
N GLN A 11 28.46 12.72 -0.81
CA GLN A 11 27.48 13.83 -0.65
C GLN A 11 26.03 13.39 -0.86
N VAL A 12 25.80 12.21 -1.46
CA VAL A 12 24.48 11.64 -1.73
C VAL A 12 24.12 10.55 -0.70
N ALA A 13 25.06 10.21 0.20
CA ALA A 13 24.78 9.31 1.30
C ALA A 13 23.71 9.95 2.20
N PRO A 14 22.49 9.39 2.28
CA PRO A 14 21.50 9.88 3.22
C PRO A 14 22.12 9.79 4.62
N ALA A 15 21.89 10.81 5.45
CA ALA A 15 22.21 10.72 6.86
C ALA A 15 21.63 9.41 7.41
N PRO A 16 22.37 8.64 8.24
CA PRO A 16 21.87 7.38 8.76
C PRO A 16 20.57 7.68 9.51
N ALA A 17 19.46 7.27 8.93
CA ALA A 17 18.17 7.35 9.59
C ALA A 17 18.25 6.46 10.84
N PRO A 18 17.64 6.88 11.97
CA PRO A 18 17.60 6.04 13.16
C PRO A 18 17.04 4.67 12.78
N VAL A 19 17.68 3.61 13.25
CA VAL A 19 17.17 2.25 13.06
C VAL A 19 15.93 2.09 13.92
N VAL A 20 14.77 2.09 13.28
CA VAL A 20 13.47 1.97 13.95
C VAL A 20 13.06 0.49 13.97
N SER A 21 12.76 -0.05 15.15
CA SER A 21 12.23 -1.41 15.31
C SER A 21 10.73 -1.43 15.02
N LEU A 22 10.35 -1.78 13.79
CA LEU A 22 8.93 -1.85 13.40
C LEU A 22 8.15 -2.90 14.20
N THR A 23 8.81 -3.93 14.71
CA THR A 23 8.17 -4.97 15.53
C THR A 23 7.65 -4.41 16.85
N GLU A 24 8.36 -3.47 17.45
CA GLU A 24 7.95 -2.80 18.70
C GLU A 24 6.85 -1.76 18.49
N MET A 25 6.66 -1.34 17.23
CA MET A 25 5.63 -0.37 16.84
C MET A 25 4.35 -1.04 16.32
N ASP A 26 4.29 -2.37 16.18
CA ASP A 26 3.10 -3.06 15.66
C ASP A 26 1.89 -2.78 16.57
N ARG A 27 0.82 -2.22 16.00
CA ARG A 27 -0.40 -1.84 16.75
C ARG A 27 -1.41 -2.98 16.91
N ARG A 28 -1.15 -4.15 16.34
CA ARG A 28 -2.11 -5.26 16.39
C ARG A 28 -2.25 -5.80 17.81
N PRO A 29 -3.50 -5.93 18.31
CA PRO A 29 -3.76 -6.71 19.50
C PRO A 29 -3.28 -8.15 19.33
N ALA A 30 -2.91 -8.82 20.42
CA ALA A 30 -2.49 -10.21 20.39
C ALA A 30 -3.59 -11.10 19.77
N GLY A 31 -3.25 -11.83 18.70
CA GLY A 31 -4.18 -12.70 17.98
C GLY A 31 -5.06 -12.00 16.93
N ALA A 32 -4.93 -10.69 16.73
CA ALA A 32 -5.65 -9.97 15.68
C ALA A 32 -4.87 -9.94 14.36
N ASP A 33 -5.59 -10.07 13.25
CA ASP A 33 -5.00 -9.96 11.91
C ASP A 33 -4.68 -8.51 11.53
N PHE A 34 -5.47 -7.56 12.04
CA PHE A 34 -5.41 -6.14 11.69
C PHE A 34 -5.26 -5.23 12.93
N PRO A 35 -4.59 -4.08 12.77
CA PRO A 35 -4.48 -3.07 13.81
C PRO A 35 -5.82 -2.35 14.01
N THR A 36 -5.98 -1.73 15.18
CA THR A 36 -7.05 -0.76 15.40
C THR A 36 -6.70 0.60 14.80
N ILE A 37 -7.74 1.35 14.42
CA ILE A 37 -7.67 2.68 13.83
C ILE A 37 -7.90 3.70 14.95
N PRO A 38 -6.88 4.50 15.32
CA PRO A 38 -7.02 5.53 16.33
C PRO A 38 -7.83 6.71 15.78
N VAL A 39 -8.96 7.06 16.37
CA VAL A 39 -9.79 8.20 15.91
C VAL A 39 -10.59 8.79 17.06
N ALA A 40 -10.51 10.12 17.23
CA ALA A 40 -11.22 10.87 18.28
C ALA A 40 -11.08 10.28 19.71
N GLY A 41 -9.91 9.70 20.03
CA GLY A 41 -9.64 9.07 21.33
C GLY A 41 -10.16 7.63 21.48
N LEU A 42 -10.75 7.06 20.42
CA LEU A 42 -11.17 5.66 20.33
C LEU A 42 -10.18 4.84 19.50
N GLU A 43 -10.21 3.53 19.71
CA GLU A 43 -9.47 2.52 18.93
C GLU A 43 -10.48 1.63 18.24
N LEU A 44 -10.76 1.89 16.96
CA LEU A 44 -11.78 1.16 16.21
C LEU A 44 -11.19 -0.05 15.48
N THR A 45 -11.89 -1.16 15.51
CA THR A 45 -11.63 -2.28 14.59
C THR A 45 -11.95 -1.88 13.14
N PRO A 46 -11.41 -2.58 12.14
CA PRO A 46 -11.79 -2.35 10.74
C PRO A 46 -13.31 -2.48 10.51
N SER A 47 -13.99 -3.40 11.21
CA SER A 47 -15.46 -3.56 11.11
C SER A 47 -16.21 -2.34 11.65
N GLU A 48 -15.84 -1.84 12.83
CA GLU A 48 -16.46 -0.64 13.43
C GLU A 48 -16.22 0.61 12.58
N ALA A 49 -15.00 0.76 12.03
CA ALA A 49 -14.69 1.87 11.14
C ALA A 49 -15.49 1.79 9.82
N ALA A 50 -15.65 0.59 9.25
CA ALA A 50 -16.46 0.40 8.05
C ALA A 50 -17.94 0.70 8.31
N ALA A 51 -18.48 0.24 9.44
CA ALA A 51 -19.86 0.53 9.84
C ALA A 51 -20.09 2.04 10.04
N ALA A 52 -19.16 2.74 10.72
CA ALA A 52 -19.26 4.18 10.91
C ALA A 52 -19.21 4.97 9.59
N LEU A 53 -18.34 4.56 8.65
CA LEU A 53 -18.27 5.17 7.32
C LEU A 53 -19.57 4.93 6.52
N PHE A 54 -20.11 3.72 6.58
CA PHE A 54 -21.37 3.35 5.91
C PHE A 54 -22.57 4.14 6.43
N GLU A 55 -22.72 4.25 7.76
CA GLU A 55 -23.85 4.98 8.37
C GLU A 55 -23.86 6.48 8.02
N THR A 56 -22.69 7.04 7.68
CA THR A 56 -22.56 8.44 7.28
C THR A 56 -22.48 8.65 5.78
N ALA A 57 -22.82 7.63 4.99
CA ALA A 57 -22.81 7.63 3.54
C ALA A 57 -21.45 8.00 2.92
N ALA A 58 -20.34 7.58 3.54
CA ALA A 58 -18.99 7.90 3.03
C ALA A 58 -18.71 7.27 1.65
N GLU A 59 -19.46 6.24 1.27
CA GLU A 59 -19.44 5.62 -0.06
C GLU A 59 -19.86 6.57 -1.19
N ASP A 60 -20.67 7.60 -0.91
CA ASP A 60 -21.09 8.59 -1.92
C ASP A 60 -19.88 9.32 -2.52
N LEU A 61 -18.75 9.27 -1.81
CA LEU A 61 -17.47 9.83 -2.24
C LEU A 61 -16.58 8.81 -2.96
N ALA A 62 -17.04 7.60 -3.27
CA ALA A 62 -16.24 6.60 -3.99
C ALA A 62 -15.76 7.08 -5.38
N LEU A 63 -16.39 8.13 -5.94
CA LEU A 63 -15.98 8.76 -7.20
C LEU A 63 -16.00 10.30 -7.09
N PRO A 64 -14.85 10.99 -7.07
CA PRO A 64 -13.49 10.44 -7.10
C PRO A 64 -13.09 9.81 -5.76
N VAL A 65 -12.45 8.64 -5.81
CA VAL A 65 -11.96 7.92 -4.60
C VAL A 65 -11.20 8.88 -3.68
N PRO A 66 -11.60 8.99 -2.40
CA PRO A 66 -11.02 9.96 -1.47
C PRO A 66 -9.57 9.61 -1.12
N SER A 67 -8.78 10.63 -0.76
CA SER A 67 -7.46 10.42 -0.18
C SER A 67 -7.58 9.80 1.22
N THR A 68 -6.49 9.24 1.75
CA THR A 68 -6.53 8.52 3.04
C THR A 68 -6.79 9.53 4.16
N ASP A 69 -6.23 10.73 4.04
CA ASP A 69 -6.46 11.81 4.99
C ASP A 69 -7.90 12.31 4.92
N ALA A 70 -8.48 12.39 3.71
CA ALA A 70 -9.91 12.71 3.57
C ALA A 70 -10.79 11.61 4.21
N LEU A 71 -10.48 10.33 3.98
CA LEU A 71 -11.14 9.20 4.64
C LEU A 71 -11.02 9.27 6.16
N TYR A 72 -9.84 9.63 6.67
CA TYR A 72 -9.63 9.77 8.11
C TYR A 72 -10.44 10.93 8.71
N MET A 73 -10.55 12.05 7.98
CA MET A 73 -11.41 13.17 8.38
C MET A 73 -12.90 12.79 8.37
N LEU A 74 -13.34 12.03 7.38
CA LEU A 74 -14.71 11.50 7.31
C LEU A 74 -15.01 10.55 8.47
N LEU A 75 -14.11 9.60 8.75
CA LEU A 75 -14.24 8.71 9.89
C LEU A 75 -14.28 9.50 11.21
N THR A 76 -13.46 10.54 11.35
CA THR A 76 -13.48 11.41 12.53
C THR A 76 -14.83 12.11 12.70
N ALA A 77 -15.40 12.64 11.61
CA ALA A 77 -16.73 13.25 11.63
C ALA A 77 -17.84 12.24 11.97
N ALA A 78 -17.76 11.02 11.43
CA ALA A 78 -18.68 9.94 11.73
C ALA A 78 -18.63 9.55 13.21
N VAL A 79 -17.44 9.37 13.77
CA VAL A 79 -17.24 9.04 15.18
C VAL A 79 -17.77 10.15 16.09
N ASN A 80 -17.54 11.41 15.74
CA ASN A 80 -18.09 12.54 16.51
C ASN A 80 -19.62 12.62 16.46
N THR A 81 -20.23 12.12 15.38
CA THR A 81 -21.69 12.13 15.19
C THR A 81 -22.37 10.96 15.92
N LEU A 82 -21.84 9.75 15.73
CA LEU A 82 -22.43 8.51 16.25
C LEU A 82 -22.06 8.25 17.71
N GLY A 83 -20.84 8.65 18.10
CA GLY A 83 -20.25 8.26 19.38
C GLY A 83 -20.00 6.76 19.52
N PRO A 84 -19.36 6.31 20.61
CA PRO A 84 -19.01 4.91 20.81
C PRO A 84 -20.25 3.99 20.92
N ALA A 85 -21.31 4.47 21.58
CA ALA A 85 -22.55 3.71 21.73
C ALA A 85 -23.30 3.56 20.40
N GLY A 86 -23.31 4.60 19.56
CA GLY A 86 -23.90 4.53 18.22
C GLY A 86 -23.18 3.52 17.35
N ILE A 87 -21.85 3.57 17.31
CA ILE A 87 -21.01 2.62 16.54
C ILE A 87 -21.24 1.18 17.00
N ALA A 88 -21.26 0.94 18.32
CA ALA A 88 -21.53 -0.40 18.86
C ALA A 88 -22.92 -0.93 18.48
N ASN A 89 -23.92 -0.05 18.36
CA ASN A 89 -25.27 -0.43 17.96
C ASN A 89 -25.39 -0.77 16.46
N ILE A 90 -24.71 -0.03 15.58
CA ILE A 90 -24.83 -0.21 14.12
C ILE A 90 -23.95 -1.36 13.59
N THR A 91 -22.83 -1.66 14.25
CA THR A 91 -21.84 -2.63 13.76
C THR A 91 -22.43 -4.02 13.52
N PRO A 92 -23.23 -4.61 14.44
CA PRO A 92 -23.84 -5.91 14.19
C PRO A 92 -24.76 -5.92 12.97
N THR A 93 -25.52 -4.84 12.76
CA THR A 93 -26.39 -4.72 11.57
C THR A 93 -25.56 -4.65 10.30
N PHE A 94 -24.51 -3.81 10.28
CA PHE A 94 -23.58 -3.71 9.15
C PHE A 94 -22.95 -5.06 8.78
N GLU A 95 -22.59 -5.87 9.78
CA GLU A 95 -22.02 -7.19 9.54
C GLU A 95 -22.99 -8.15 8.85
N THR A 96 -24.30 -8.00 9.05
CA THR A 96 -25.31 -8.83 8.37
C THR A 96 -25.53 -8.46 6.90
N LEU A 97 -25.18 -7.24 6.49
CA LEU A 97 -25.39 -6.76 5.11
C LEU A 97 -24.45 -7.43 4.10
N ASP A 98 -23.38 -8.08 4.57
CA ASP A 98 -22.40 -8.79 3.73
C ASP A 98 -22.97 -10.06 3.06
N ALA A 99 -24.19 -10.46 3.45
CA ALA A 99 -24.88 -11.63 2.91
C ALA A 99 -25.31 -11.46 1.45
N ASP A 100 -25.58 -10.23 1.00
CA ASP A 100 -25.92 -9.92 -0.40
C ASP A 100 -25.06 -8.77 -0.96
N PRO A 101 -23.90 -9.09 -1.57
CA PRO A 101 -23.00 -8.11 -2.17
C PRO A 101 -23.57 -7.39 -3.40
N VAL A 102 -24.69 -7.88 -3.97
CA VAL A 102 -25.36 -7.26 -5.12
C VAL A 102 -26.31 -6.18 -4.63
N GLU A 103 -27.00 -6.43 -3.52
CA GLU A 103 -27.91 -5.48 -2.89
C GLU A 103 -27.15 -4.32 -2.23
N TRP A 104 -25.99 -4.58 -1.62
CA TRP A 104 -25.22 -3.61 -0.83
C TRP A 104 -23.78 -3.42 -1.31
N PRO A 105 -23.54 -2.93 -2.55
CA PRO A 105 -22.18 -2.66 -3.05
C PRO A 105 -21.40 -1.63 -2.21
N GLU A 106 -22.10 -0.78 -1.46
CA GLU A 106 -21.57 0.25 -0.56
C GLU A 106 -20.77 -0.36 0.61
N VAL A 107 -21.24 -1.50 1.14
CA VAL A 107 -20.56 -2.25 2.22
C VAL A 107 -19.14 -2.60 1.82
N ARG A 108 -18.94 -3.01 0.56
CA ARG A 108 -17.62 -3.34 0.01
C ARG A 108 -16.71 -2.11 0.00
N TYR A 109 -17.21 -0.93 -0.41
CA TYR A 109 -16.41 0.29 -0.45
C TYR A 109 -16.00 0.73 0.95
N CYS A 110 -16.93 0.72 1.91
CA CYS A 110 -16.63 1.07 3.30
C CYS A 110 -15.63 0.11 3.95
N ARG A 111 -15.69 -1.19 3.63
CA ARG A 111 -14.67 -2.18 4.05
C ARG A 111 -13.32 -1.91 3.40
N GLU A 112 -13.28 -1.55 2.12
CA GLU A 112 -12.03 -1.20 1.43
C GLU A 112 -11.40 0.07 2.03
N PHE A 113 -12.22 1.07 2.37
CA PHE A 113 -11.77 2.29 3.05
C PHE A 113 -11.26 2.02 4.46
N ALA A 114 -11.99 1.23 5.25
CA ALA A 114 -11.54 0.83 6.59
C ALA A 114 -10.25 -0.01 6.53
N TYR A 115 -10.15 -0.93 5.57
CA TYR A 115 -8.92 -1.70 5.35
C TYR A 115 -7.75 -0.77 5.03
N ARG A 116 -7.95 0.20 4.14
CA ARG A 116 -6.93 1.20 3.81
C ARG A 116 -6.50 2.03 5.03
N LEU A 117 -7.44 2.46 5.87
CA LEU A 117 -7.13 3.17 7.12
C LEU A 117 -6.38 2.27 8.11
N ALA A 118 -6.78 1.00 8.27
CA ALA A 118 -6.06 0.05 9.11
C ALA A 118 -4.61 -0.14 8.62
N LEU A 119 -4.39 -0.26 7.30
CA LEU A 119 -3.04 -0.29 6.74
C LEU A 119 -2.25 1.00 6.98
N SER A 120 -2.94 2.14 7.08
CA SER A 120 -2.31 3.45 7.35
C SER A 120 -1.78 3.57 8.77
N PHE A 121 -2.51 3.00 9.73
CA PHE A 121 -2.18 2.98 11.15
C PHE A 121 -1.65 1.61 11.61
N TRP A 122 -0.86 0.94 10.78
CA TRP A 122 -0.27 -0.36 11.15
C TRP A 122 0.74 -0.26 12.28
N TYR A 123 1.51 0.83 12.28
CA TYR A 123 2.60 1.05 13.21
C TYR A 123 2.36 2.31 14.06
N ALA A 124 2.62 2.24 15.36
CA ALA A 124 2.58 3.37 16.26
C ALA A 124 3.74 4.32 15.96
N GLY A 125 3.49 5.62 15.83
CA GLY A 125 4.54 6.60 15.48
C GLY A 125 5.02 6.52 14.03
N ALA A 126 4.19 5.99 13.14
CA ALA A 126 4.46 5.95 11.70
C ALA A 126 3.16 5.93 10.90
N ARG A 127 3.27 6.31 9.61
CA ARG A 127 2.23 6.03 8.60
C ARG A 127 2.71 4.96 7.66
N SER A 128 1.84 4.02 7.32
CA SER A 128 2.16 2.97 6.34
C SER A 128 1.20 2.99 5.17
N ARG A 129 1.58 2.35 4.07
CA ARG A 129 0.69 2.19 2.93
C ARG A 129 1.06 0.97 2.11
N PRO A 130 0.11 0.40 1.35
CA PRO A 130 0.46 -0.57 0.34
C PRO A 130 1.43 0.03 -0.69
N MET A 131 2.37 -0.80 -1.16
CA MET A 131 3.15 -0.47 -2.35
C MET A 131 2.22 -0.27 -3.55
N THR A 132 2.49 0.76 -4.34
CA THR A 132 1.81 1.01 -5.61
C THR A 132 2.18 -0.04 -6.66
N ALA A 133 1.37 -0.17 -7.71
CA ALA A 133 1.71 -1.03 -8.85
C ALA A 133 3.08 -0.70 -9.46
N GLY A 134 3.44 0.59 -9.53
CA GLY A 134 4.74 1.04 -10.03
C GLY A 134 5.90 0.60 -9.13
N GLU A 135 5.77 0.72 -7.81
CA GLU A 135 6.81 0.30 -6.86
C GLU A 135 7.04 -1.21 -6.88
N VAL A 136 5.96 -2.01 -6.95
CA VAL A 136 6.11 -3.46 -7.09
C VAL A 136 6.68 -3.84 -8.46
N GLY A 137 6.29 -3.14 -9.53
CA GLY A 137 6.88 -3.31 -10.86
C GLY A 137 8.38 -3.04 -10.88
N VAL A 138 8.86 -2.00 -10.18
CA VAL A 138 10.29 -1.72 -10.02
C VAL A 138 10.99 -2.83 -9.23
N ALA A 139 10.39 -3.30 -8.13
CA ALA A 139 10.96 -4.42 -7.38
C ALA A 139 11.14 -5.65 -8.28
N ILE A 140 10.11 -6.04 -9.03
CA ILE A 140 10.20 -7.18 -9.96
C ILE A 140 11.25 -6.93 -11.04
N TYR A 141 11.34 -5.71 -11.58
CA TYR A 141 12.39 -5.36 -12.54
C TYR A 141 13.79 -5.59 -11.96
N LEU A 142 14.02 -5.22 -10.71
CA LEU A 142 15.34 -5.34 -10.05
C LEU A 142 15.65 -6.75 -9.54
N SER A 143 14.66 -7.63 -9.47
CA SER A 143 14.82 -9.02 -9.02
C SER A 143 15.51 -9.92 -10.04
N SER A 144 15.88 -11.14 -9.63
CA SER A 144 16.38 -12.17 -10.53
C SER A 144 15.28 -12.81 -11.39
N LEU A 145 14.02 -12.35 -11.33
CA LEU A 145 12.94 -12.93 -12.11
C LEU A 145 13.22 -12.73 -13.60
N THR A 146 13.42 -13.85 -14.30
CA THR A 146 13.62 -13.86 -15.74
C THR A 146 12.34 -13.44 -16.45
N ARG A 147 12.49 -12.76 -17.59
CA ARG A 147 11.36 -12.46 -18.46
C ARG A 147 10.81 -13.77 -19.04
N TYR A 148 9.55 -14.04 -18.76
CA TYR A 148 8.76 -15.07 -19.43
C TYR A 148 7.81 -14.42 -20.44
N ARG A 149 7.28 -15.18 -21.39
CA ARG A 149 6.05 -14.73 -22.07
C ARG A 149 4.94 -14.69 -21.03
N MET A 150 4.17 -13.61 -21.02
CA MET A 150 3.13 -13.39 -19.98
C MET A 150 2.10 -14.53 -19.94
N ALA A 151 1.71 -15.05 -21.11
CA ALA A 151 0.80 -16.19 -21.21
C ALA A 151 1.37 -17.41 -20.47
N ASP A 152 2.62 -17.76 -20.74
CA ASP A 152 3.28 -18.93 -20.13
C ASP A 152 3.44 -18.74 -18.62
N PHE A 153 3.83 -17.55 -18.16
CA PHE A 153 4.01 -17.24 -16.74
C PHE A 153 2.76 -17.48 -15.91
N ARG A 154 1.57 -17.15 -16.44
CA ARG A 154 0.29 -17.32 -15.73
C ARG A 154 -0.03 -18.79 -15.44
N HIS A 155 0.50 -19.69 -16.24
CA HIS A 155 0.27 -21.13 -16.11
C HIS A 155 1.36 -21.85 -15.33
N LEU A 156 2.45 -21.16 -14.95
CA LEU A 156 3.52 -21.79 -14.18
C LEU A 156 3.04 -22.22 -12.79
N PRO A 157 3.38 -23.46 -12.35
CA PRO A 157 3.16 -23.88 -10.98
C PRO A 157 3.98 -23.00 -10.02
N GLY A 158 3.41 -22.64 -8.88
CA GLY A 158 4.11 -21.84 -7.87
C GLY A 158 4.37 -20.38 -8.25
N ARG A 159 3.77 -19.85 -9.33
CA ARG A 159 3.97 -18.45 -9.79
C ARG A 159 3.84 -17.39 -8.69
N LYS A 160 2.90 -17.57 -7.74
CA LYS A 160 2.69 -16.65 -6.61
C LYS A 160 3.88 -16.60 -5.67
N LEU A 161 4.52 -17.75 -5.43
CA LEU A 161 5.73 -17.84 -4.60
C LEU A 161 6.93 -17.23 -5.34
N MET A 162 7.07 -17.50 -6.64
CA MET A 162 8.11 -16.87 -7.47
C MET A 162 7.98 -15.34 -7.45
N LEU A 163 6.76 -14.85 -7.60
CA LEU A 163 6.47 -13.41 -7.59
C LEU A 163 6.71 -12.80 -6.22
N SER A 164 6.31 -13.47 -5.13
CA SER A 164 6.57 -13.00 -3.77
C SER A 164 8.06 -12.89 -3.50
N ARG A 165 8.83 -13.92 -3.87
CA ARG A 165 10.30 -13.91 -3.76
C ARG A 165 10.92 -12.77 -4.57
N ALA A 166 10.48 -12.60 -5.82
CA ALA A 166 10.96 -11.54 -6.69
C ALA A 166 10.70 -10.14 -6.11
N ILE A 167 9.52 -9.94 -5.51
CA ILE A 167 9.19 -8.68 -4.82
C ILE A 167 10.14 -8.44 -3.65
N HIS A 168 10.33 -9.43 -2.77
CA HIS A 168 11.24 -9.28 -1.61
C HIS A 168 12.69 -9.03 -2.02
N GLU A 169 13.19 -9.74 -3.02
CA GLU A 169 14.52 -9.53 -3.59
C GLU A 169 14.66 -8.11 -4.15
N GLY A 170 13.72 -7.68 -5.00
CA GLY A 170 13.76 -6.37 -5.62
C GLY A 170 13.62 -5.19 -4.66
N VAL A 171 12.80 -5.35 -3.62
CA VAL A 171 12.60 -4.35 -2.58
C VAL A 171 13.89 -4.10 -1.78
N THR A 172 14.74 -5.11 -1.63
CA THR A 172 16.03 -5.00 -0.91
C THR A 172 17.21 -4.63 -1.79
N ALA A 173 17.02 -4.58 -3.12
CA ALA A 173 18.07 -4.27 -4.07
C ALA A 173 18.49 -2.79 -4.08
N VAL A 174 17.61 -1.89 -3.61
CA VAL A 174 17.84 -0.44 -3.57
C VAL A 174 17.25 0.17 -2.30
N PRO A 175 17.72 1.37 -1.86
CA PRO A 175 17.07 2.10 -0.78
C PRO A 175 15.57 2.35 -1.05
N THR A 176 14.75 2.34 -0.01
CA THR A 176 13.28 2.46 -0.12
C THR A 176 12.88 3.79 -0.79
N GLU A 177 13.58 4.88 -0.52
CA GLU A 177 13.42 6.18 -1.19
C GLU A 177 13.59 6.06 -2.71
N THR A 178 14.61 5.32 -3.14
CA THR A 178 14.90 5.09 -4.56
C THR A 178 13.80 4.25 -5.20
N LEU A 179 13.34 3.20 -4.51
CA LEU A 179 12.21 2.39 -4.95
C LEU A 179 10.94 3.23 -5.15
N ILE A 180 10.61 4.10 -4.19
CA ILE A 180 9.45 5.01 -4.26
C ILE A 180 9.58 5.96 -5.45
N ARG A 181 10.76 6.57 -5.64
CA ARG A 181 11.01 7.51 -6.74
C ARG A 181 10.88 6.85 -8.10
N LEU A 182 11.53 5.70 -8.29
CA LEU A 182 11.44 4.93 -9.54
C LEU A 182 10.02 4.42 -9.78
N GLY A 183 9.35 3.94 -8.72
CA GLY A 183 7.99 3.41 -8.77
C GLY A 183 6.97 4.46 -9.19
N ARG A 184 7.11 5.71 -8.70
CA ARG A 184 6.29 6.84 -9.15
C ARG A 184 6.42 7.09 -10.66
N VAL A 185 7.65 7.12 -11.17
CA VAL A 185 7.89 7.35 -12.62
C VAL A 185 7.38 6.16 -13.45
N MET A 186 7.60 4.92 -13.00
CA MET A 186 7.05 3.72 -13.65
C MET A 186 5.52 3.74 -13.69
N GLY A 187 4.88 4.08 -12.56
CA GLY A 187 3.44 4.20 -12.45
C GLY A 187 2.85 5.27 -13.36
N GLY A 188 3.57 6.37 -13.61
CA GLY A 188 3.16 7.41 -14.56
C GLY A 188 3.51 7.09 -16.03
N GLU A 189 4.54 6.28 -16.31
CA GLU A 189 4.85 5.81 -17.68
C GLU A 189 3.86 4.73 -18.15
N LEU A 190 3.59 3.75 -17.30
CA LEU A 190 2.90 2.51 -17.67
C LEU A 190 1.50 2.38 -17.06
N GLY A 191 1.21 3.16 -16.03
CA GLY A 191 -0.11 3.32 -15.43
C GLY A 191 -0.73 4.66 -15.78
N ASP A 192 -1.96 4.86 -15.34
CA ASP A 192 -2.70 6.11 -15.49
C ASP A 192 -2.41 7.06 -14.30
N ALA A 193 -1.16 7.05 -13.81
CA ALA A 193 -0.70 7.97 -12.77
C ALA A 193 -0.11 9.26 -13.38
N ASP A 194 0.10 10.29 -12.55
CA ASP A 194 0.66 11.56 -13.03
C ASP A 194 2.10 11.37 -13.49
N ARG A 195 2.39 11.73 -14.74
CA ARG A 195 3.69 11.49 -15.37
C ARG A 195 4.71 12.57 -15.02
N ASP A 196 5.73 12.18 -14.25
CA ASP A 196 6.89 13.02 -13.92
C ASP A 196 7.92 12.98 -15.07
N ARG A 197 7.77 13.89 -16.03
CA ARG A 197 8.62 13.96 -17.24
C ARG A 197 10.05 14.42 -16.93
N ASP A 198 10.22 15.29 -15.95
CA ASP A 198 11.52 15.91 -15.63
C ASP A 198 12.52 14.89 -15.06
N ARG A 199 12.00 13.84 -14.40
CA ARG A 199 12.80 12.76 -13.81
C ARG A 199 12.84 11.48 -14.66
N GLU A 200 12.19 11.49 -15.82
CA GLU A 200 12.05 10.31 -16.69
C GLU A 200 13.41 9.83 -17.22
N TRP A 201 14.36 10.74 -17.44
CA TRP A 201 15.70 10.40 -17.94
C TRP A 201 16.48 9.54 -16.93
N LEU A 202 16.45 9.87 -15.64
CA LEU A 202 17.17 9.13 -14.59
C LEU A 202 16.55 7.74 -14.39
N TYR A 203 15.21 7.67 -14.43
CA TYR A 203 14.46 6.42 -14.41
C TYR A 203 14.83 5.51 -15.60
N LYS A 204 14.95 6.07 -16.81
CA LYS A 204 15.36 5.32 -18.01
C LYS A 204 16.82 4.89 -17.97
N GLN A 205 17.70 5.64 -17.28
CA GLN A 205 19.07 5.19 -17.04
C GLN A 205 19.14 4.06 -16.02
N ALA A 206 18.36 4.14 -14.94
CA ALA A 206 18.33 3.12 -13.90
C ALA A 206 17.66 1.82 -14.38
N LEU A 207 16.61 1.93 -15.20
CA LEU A 207 15.81 0.82 -15.70
C LEU A 207 15.75 0.86 -17.23
N PRO A 208 16.84 0.55 -17.96
CA PRO A 208 16.92 0.81 -19.41
C PRO A 208 16.01 -0.05 -20.29
N ASP A 209 15.72 -1.29 -19.91
CA ASP A 209 14.95 -2.23 -20.74
C ASP A 209 13.44 -1.99 -20.64
N TYR A 210 12.87 -1.29 -21.63
CA TYR A 210 11.43 -1.02 -21.70
C TYR A 210 10.57 -2.28 -21.65
N HIS A 211 10.97 -3.35 -22.33
CA HIS A 211 10.17 -4.57 -22.36
C HIS A 211 10.15 -5.28 -21.00
N ARG A 212 11.25 -5.23 -20.26
CA ARG A 212 11.30 -5.72 -18.88
C ARG A 212 10.46 -4.85 -17.94
N ARG A 213 10.49 -3.51 -18.09
CA ARG A 213 9.62 -2.60 -17.31
C ARG A 213 8.14 -2.93 -17.54
N ARG A 214 7.76 -3.07 -18.81
CA ARG A 214 6.38 -3.42 -19.18
C ARG A 214 5.95 -4.78 -18.64
N PHE A 215 6.79 -5.80 -18.80
CA PHE A 215 6.53 -7.13 -18.26
C PHE A 215 6.32 -7.10 -16.74
N ALA A 216 7.23 -6.45 -16.01
CA ALA A 216 7.17 -6.37 -14.55
C ALA A 216 5.92 -5.63 -14.05
N PHE A 217 5.56 -4.50 -14.69
CA PHE A 217 4.38 -3.72 -14.34
C PHE A 217 3.08 -4.45 -14.67
N ASP A 218 2.97 -5.05 -15.85
CA ASP A 218 1.77 -5.78 -16.27
C ASP A 218 1.54 -7.04 -15.42
N LEU A 219 2.59 -7.65 -14.88
CA LEU A 219 2.48 -8.79 -13.97
C LEU A 219 1.66 -8.45 -12.71
N VAL A 220 1.81 -7.23 -12.19
CA VAL A 220 1.25 -6.82 -10.91
C VAL A 220 0.02 -5.92 -11.02
N ARG A 221 -0.12 -5.17 -12.12
CA ARG A 221 -1.30 -4.32 -12.35
C ARG A 221 -2.60 -5.13 -12.31
N TRP A 222 -2.56 -6.36 -12.81
CA TRP A 222 -3.74 -7.21 -12.98
C TRP A 222 -3.88 -8.31 -11.93
N ASP A 223 -2.83 -8.59 -11.14
CA ASP A 223 -2.85 -9.62 -10.10
C ASP A 223 -2.82 -9.00 -8.69
N ARG A 224 -3.99 -8.56 -8.23
CA ARG A 224 -4.18 -8.07 -6.84
C ARG A 224 -4.17 -9.19 -5.79
N SER A 225 -4.02 -10.46 -6.21
CA SER A 225 -3.87 -11.58 -5.29
C SER A 225 -2.41 -11.77 -4.83
N GLN A 226 -1.49 -10.94 -5.34
CA GLN A 226 -0.10 -10.98 -4.96
C GLN A 226 0.19 -10.09 -3.75
N PRO A 227 0.64 -10.67 -2.62
CA PRO A 227 1.06 -9.90 -1.46
C PRO A 227 2.32 -9.09 -1.76
N ALA A 228 2.40 -7.89 -1.19
CA ALA A 228 3.64 -7.09 -1.13
C ALA A 228 3.72 -6.38 0.23
N PRO A 229 4.94 -6.07 0.71
CA PRO A 229 5.11 -5.39 1.98
C PRO A 229 4.52 -3.98 1.97
N LEU A 230 4.28 -3.44 3.15
CA LEU A 230 3.95 -2.03 3.33
C LEU A 230 5.21 -1.16 3.14
N ILE A 231 5.01 0.06 2.65
CA ILE A 231 6.00 1.13 2.80
C ILE A 231 5.62 1.90 4.05
N VAL A 232 6.60 2.08 4.94
CA VAL A 232 6.43 2.74 6.23
C VAL A 232 7.22 4.05 6.21
N ARG A 233 6.59 5.12 6.68
CA ARG A 233 7.19 6.41 6.95
C ARG A 233 7.10 6.66 8.46
N PRO A 234 8.16 6.38 9.22
CA PRO A 234 8.25 6.73 10.64
C PRO A 234 8.17 8.25 10.84
N ASP A 235 7.67 8.67 12.00
CA ASP A 235 7.62 10.10 12.37
C ASP A 235 9.04 10.69 12.56
N THR A 236 10.01 9.83 12.82
CA THR A 236 11.45 10.18 12.87
C THR A 236 12.05 10.49 11.49
N GLY A 237 11.30 10.21 10.40
CA GLY A 237 11.69 10.49 9.02
C GLY A 237 12.18 9.28 8.23
N GLY A 238 12.42 9.50 6.93
CA GLY A 238 12.83 8.45 5.99
C GLY A 238 11.71 7.48 5.61
N TYR A 239 12.07 6.44 4.88
CA TYR A 239 11.20 5.33 4.53
C TYR A 239 11.86 3.99 4.84
N THR A 240 11.02 3.01 5.19
CA THR A 240 11.44 1.62 5.36
C THR A 240 10.36 0.68 4.85
N ILE A 241 10.69 -0.61 4.81
CA ILE A 241 9.82 -1.68 4.36
C ILE A 241 9.24 -2.37 5.59
N GLY A 242 7.92 -2.41 5.65
CA GLY A 242 7.17 -3.05 6.71
C GLY A 242 6.83 -4.51 6.40
N LEU A 243 5.92 -5.04 7.21
CA LEU A 243 5.36 -6.36 7.03
C LEU A 243 4.48 -6.41 5.78
N THR A 244 4.28 -7.62 5.30
CA THR A 244 3.28 -7.92 4.29
C THR A 244 1.94 -8.14 4.99
N PRO A 245 0.93 -7.28 4.77
CA PRO A 245 -0.33 -7.37 5.49
C PRO A 245 -1.13 -8.59 5.00
N PRO A 246 -2.12 -9.08 5.78
CA PRO A 246 -3.12 -10.01 5.26
C PRO A 246 -3.98 -9.34 4.16
N PRO A 247 -4.64 -10.14 3.31
CA PRO A 247 -5.59 -9.61 2.35
C PRO A 247 -6.79 -8.97 3.06
N GLY A 248 -7.44 -8.00 2.42
CA GLY A 248 -8.69 -7.43 2.91
C GLY A 248 -9.83 -8.45 2.92
N ALA A 249 -11.01 -8.01 3.36
CA ALA A 249 -12.19 -8.87 3.48
C ALA A 249 -12.60 -9.57 2.16
N ASP A 250 -12.27 -8.97 1.01
CA ASP A 250 -12.52 -9.54 -0.31
C ASP A 250 -11.44 -10.55 -0.79
N GLY A 251 -10.49 -10.89 0.08
CA GLY A 251 -9.37 -11.78 -0.22
C GLY A 251 -8.31 -11.17 -1.12
N LYS A 252 -8.30 -9.84 -1.31
CA LYS A 252 -7.34 -9.14 -2.18
C LYS A 252 -6.50 -8.12 -1.41
N TRP A 253 -5.34 -7.81 -1.96
CA TRP A 253 -4.48 -6.74 -1.45
C TRP A 253 -4.74 -5.45 -2.19
N LEU A 254 -4.68 -4.34 -1.46
CA LEU A 254 -4.66 -3.03 -2.08
C LEU A 254 -3.39 -2.86 -2.91
N ARG A 255 -3.59 -2.45 -4.17
CA ARG A 255 -2.52 -2.15 -5.12
C ARG A 255 -2.86 -0.85 -5.84
N PRO A 256 -2.79 0.30 -5.14
CA PRO A 256 -3.18 1.55 -5.73
C PRO A 256 -2.19 1.95 -6.82
N VAL A 257 -2.65 2.73 -7.80
CA VAL A 257 -1.78 3.31 -8.83
C VAL A 257 -1.08 4.55 -8.28
N ARG A 258 -1.73 5.27 -7.37
CA ARG A 258 -1.21 6.45 -6.69
C ARG A 258 -0.81 6.12 -5.26
N ALA A 259 0.26 6.73 -4.78
CA ALA A 259 0.70 6.57 -3.40
C ALA A 259 -0.12 7.47 -2.49
N GLU A 260 -0.69 6.91 -1.43
CA GLU A 260 -1.50 7.61 -0.44
C GLU A 260 -1.10 7.12 0.94
N TRP A 261 -0.90 8.04 1.89
CA TRP A 261 -0.34 7.77 3.22
C TRP A 261 -1.40 7.60 4.28
#